data_AF-A0A1C3XGV6-F1
#
_entry.id   AF-A0A1C3XGV6-F1
#
_cell.length_a   1.000
_cell.length_b   1.000
_cell.length_c   1.000
_cell.angle_alpha   90.00
_cell.angle_beta   90.00
_cell.angle_gamma   90.00
#
_symmetry.space_group_name_H-M   'P 1'
#
loop_
_entity.id
_entity.type
_entity.pdbx_description
1 polymer ?
#
loop_
_entity_poly.entity_id
_entity_poly.type
_entity_poly.pdbx_seq_one_letter_code
_entity_poly.pdbx_strand_id
1 'polypeptide(L)'
;MISLPSSDEWSFGEFEPEWQAYLGRDMHFDEMAKRIADVAVVNTGCVDTLRVENPEAPVDTTWRAWFTISLADELCLADLFYNGRDGLRGRYWQSETEGNAATALMIALLREKLLQFAAENIYSFGSATLAHGDMGLVVRSLEGTSAKSWAYEGKNPNYKEKPRLVVKRWMNNSPGGNWRWAPKGPLLDIKGAFFTPNSKEYIPWDKRERAYNIHRYGFS
;
A
#
# COMPACT_ATOMS: atom_id res chain seq x y z
N MET A 1 22.31 1.39 11.19
CA MET A 1 21.86 -0.01 11.18
C MET A 1 20.37 0.00 11.41
N ILE A 2 19.61 -0.63 10.53
CA ILE A 2 18.16 -0.78 10.67
C ILE A 2 17.90 -1.83 11.76
N SER A 3 17.14 -1.47 12.80
CA SER A 3 16.75 -2.42 13.85
C SER A 3 15.34 -2.92 13.58
N LEU A 4 15.22 -4.23 13.34
CA LEU A 4 13.92 -4.88 13.27
C LEU A 4 13.29 -4.97 14.66
N PRO A 5 11.95 -4.97 14.76
CA PRO A 5 11.29 -5.23 16.04
C PRO A 5 11.60 -6.65 16.52
N SER A 6 11.78 -6.82 17.83
CA SER A 6 12.00 -8.15 18.42
C SER A 6 10.73 -9.00 18.36
N SER A 7 10.87 -10.30 18.63
CA SER A 7 9.71 -11.20 18.79
C SER A 7 8.78 -10.82 19.93
N ASP A 8 9.33 -10.17 20.96
CA ASP A 8 8.55 -9.65 22.06
C ASP A 8 7.76 -8.41 21.65
N GLU A 9 8.28 -7.59 20.75
CA GLU A 9 7.59 -6.41 20.24
C GLU A 9 6.52 -6.77 19.20
N TRP A 10 6.77 -7.78 18.35
CA TRP A 10 6.00 -8.09 17.15
C TRP A 10 5.56 -9.56 17.12
N SER A 11 4.27 -9.79 17.39
CA SER A 11 3.68 -11.11 17.57
C SER A 11 2.61 -11.44 16.52
N PHE A 12 2.70 -12.66 16.01
CA PHE A 12 1.76 -13.30 15.10
C PHE A 12 0.79 -14.25 15.82
N GLY A 13 0.69 -14.20 17.14
CA GLY A 13 -0.04 -15.21 17.93
C GLY A 13 -1.52 -15.38 17.62
N GLU A 14 -2.15 -14.44 16.90
CA GLU A 14 -3.56 -14.57 16.45
C GLU A 14 -3.71 -15.15 15.03
N PHE A 15 -2.61 -15.50 14.35
CA PHE A 15 -2.62 -16.20 13.06
C PHE A 15 -2.62 -17.72 13.25
N GLU A 16 -3.00 -18.47 12.22
CA GLU A 16 -2.89 -19.93 12.21
C GLU A 16 -1.41 -20.38 12.24
N PRO A 17 -1.06 -21.54 12.83
CA PRO A 17 0.34 -21.95 13.03
C PRO A 17 1.19 -21.96 11.74
N GLU A 18 0.61 -22.37 10.62
CA GLU A 18 1.30 -22.36 9.31
C GLU A 18 1.60 -20.93 8.83
N TRP A 19 0.69 -19.98 9.08
CA TRP A 19 0.89 -18.56 8.81
C TRP A 19 1.91 -17.95 9.76
N GLN A 20 1.88 -18.32 11.05
CA GLN A 20 2.89 -17.87 12.02
C GLN A 20 4.30 -18.30 11.58
N ALA A 21 4.45 -19.55 11.15
CA ALA A 21 5.72 -20.07 10.65
C ALA A 21 6.18 -19.33 9.39
N TYR A 22 5.25 -18.98 8.49
CA TYR A 22 5.58 -18.23 7.28
C TYR A 22 5.96 -16.77 7.59
N LEU A 23 5.17 -16.07 8.40
CA LEU A 23 5.40 -14.67 8.80
C LEU A 23 6.64 -14.51 9.68
N GLY A 24 7.03 -15.57 10.39
CA GLY A 24 8.24 -15.63 11.21
C GLY A 24 9.54 -15.88 10.42
N ARG A 25 9.47 -16.07 9.09
CA ARG A 25 10.66 -16.23 8.25
C ARG A 25 11.50 -14.95 8.25
N ASP A 26 12.81 -15.14 8.18
CA ASP A 26 13.76 -14.07 7.97
C ASP A 26 13.91 -13.83 6.46
N MET A 27 13.13 -12.89 5.93
CA MET A 27 13.23 -12.42 4.55
C MET A 27 13.29 -10.90 4.58
N HIS A 28 14.33 -10.33 3.99
CA HIS A 28 14.52 -8.88 3.97
C HIS A 28 13.50 -8.19 3.06
N PHE A 29 13.16 -6.94 3.37
CA PHE A 29 12.19 -6.17 2.58
C PHE A 29 12.52 -6.14 1.08
N ASP A 30 13.78 -5.90 0.74
CA ASP A 30 14.18 -5.75 -0.66
C ASP A 30 14.02 -7.07 -1.42
N GLU A 31 14.25 -8.20 -0.76
CA GLU A 31 14.00 -9.53 -1.31
C GLU A 31 12.50 -9.78 -1.49
N MET A 32 11.69 -9.46 -0.48
CA MET A 32 10.22 -9.54 -0.57
C MET A 32 9.68 -8.69 -1.72
N ALA A 33 10.09 -7.43 -1.80
CA ALA A 33 9.61 -6.48 -2.79
C ALA A 33 10.01 -6.90 -4.21
N LYS A 34 11.25 -7.36 -4.40
CA LYS A 34 11.71 -7.90 -5.69
C LYS A 34 10.91 -9.13 -6.08
N ARG A 35 10.74 -10.08 -5.16
CA ARG A 35 9.97 -11.30 -5.41
C ARG A 35 8.51 -11.00 -5.77
N ILE A 36 7.88 -10.04 -5.07
CA ILE A 36 6.55 -9.54 -5.43
C ILE A 36 6.56 -8.98 -6.84
N ALA A 37 7.50 -8.11 -7.18
CA ALA A 37 7.56 -7.53 -8.52
C ALA A 37 7.73 -8.60 -9.62
N ASP A 38 8.52 -9.63 -9.36
CA ASP A 38 8.75 -10.74 -10.28
C ASP A 38 7.46 -11.53 -10.54
N VAL A 39 6.72 -11.91 -9.49
CA VAL A 39 5.54 -12.81 -9.58
C VAL A 39 4.20 -12.09 -9.74
N ALA A 40 4.14 -10.78 -9.48
CA ALA A 40 2.89 -10.04 -9.49
C ALA A 40 2.25 -10.00 -10.89
N VAL A 41 0.94 -10.23 -10.91
CA VAL A 41 0.06 -10.03 -12.06
C VAL A 41 -0.82 -8.82 -11.78
N VAL A 42 -0.89 -7.87 -12.72
CA VAL A 42 -1.80 -6.72 -12.61
C VAL A 42 -3.20 -7.19 -13.02
N ASN A 43 -4.15 -7.20 -12.08
CA ASN A 43 -5.51 -7.67 -12.32
C ASN A 43 -6.39 -6.58 -12.93
N THR A 44 -6.31 -5.39 -12.35
CA THR A 44 -7.15 -4.24 -12.71
C THR A 44 -6.35 -2.96 -12.61
N GLY A 45 -6.75 -1.96 -13.39
CA GLY A 45 -6.19 -0.62 -13.34
C GLY A 45 -7.19 0.40 -13.86
N CYS A 46 -7.25 1.57 -13.24
CA CYS A 46 -8.11 2.65 -13.67
C CYS A 46 -7.59 4.02 -13.22
N VAL A 47 -8.28 5.05 -13.68
CA VAL A 47 -8.22 6.38 -13.07
C VAL A 47 -9.29 6.48 -11.99
N ASP A 48 -8.85 6.84 -10.79
CA ASP A 48 -9.74 7.11 -9.65
C ASP A 48 -9.80 8.61 -9.41
N THR A 49 -11.00 9.16 -9.48
CA THR A 49 -11.25 10.59 -9.23
C THR A 49 -11.54 10.85 -7.76
N LEU A 50 -11.22 12.07 -7.31
CA LEU A 50 -11.63 12.55 -6.00
C LEU A 50 -13.16 12.66 -5.96
N ARG A 51 -13.79 11.90 -5.04
CA ARG A 51 -15.25 11.79 -4.93
C ARG A 51 -15.87 12.64 -3.82
N VAL A 52 -15.03 13.11 -2.89
CA VAL A 52 -15.48 13.86 -1.72
C VAL A 52 -15.16 15.32 -1.96
N GLU A 53 -16.18 16.17 -1.86
CA GLU A 53 -16.03 17.62 -2.00
C GLU A 53 -14.93 18.17 -1.09
N ASN A 54 -14.06 19.00 -1.66
CA ASN A 54 -12.97 19.63 -0.93
C ASN A 54 -12.72 21.04 -1.45
N PRO A 55 -12.53 22.04 -0.56
CA PRO A 55 -12.27 23.42 -0.98
C PRO A 55 -10.91 23.60 -1.69
N GLU A 56 -9.95 22.71 -1.49
CA GLU A 56 -8.60 22.82 -2.03
C GLU A 56 -8.40 22.08 -3.37
N ALA A 57 -9.32 21.18 -3.73
CA ALA A 57 -9.20 20.36 -4.92
C ALA A 57 -10.59 20.05 -5.54
N PRO A 58 -10.79 20.32 -6.83
CA PRO A 58 -12.07 20.06 -7.48
C PRO A 58 -12.33 18.54 -7.58
N VAL A 59 -13.54 18.13 -7.23
CA VAL A 59 -14.02 16.75 -7.46
C VAL A 59 -14.07 16.43 -8.95
N ASP A 60 -14.08 15.14 -9.29
CA ASP A 60 -14.16 14.57 -10.65
C ASP A 60 -13.01 14.90 -11.62
N THR A 61 -12.24 15.95 -11.33
CA THR A 61 -11.11 16.42 -12.16
C THR A 61 -9.77 16.31 -11.43
N THR A 62 -9.80 16.15 -10.11
CA THR A 62 -8.64 15.67 -9.33
C THR A 62 -8.60 14.16 -9.39
N TRP A 63 -7.47 13.57 -9.77
CA TRP A 63 -7.41 12.16 -10.16
C TRP A 63 -6.10 11.50 -9.74
N ARG A 64 -6.08 10.16 -9.70
CA ARG A 64 -4.86 9.34 -9.54
C ARG A 64 -4.95 8.07 -10.39
N ALA A 65 -3.82 7.43 -10.63
CA ALA A 65 -3.79 6.04 -11.10
C ALA A 65 -4.04 5.08 -9.93
N TRP A 66 -4.85 4.05 -10.14
CA TRP A 66 -5.05 2.97 -9.16
C TRP A 66 -5.01 1.62 -9.86
N PHE A 67 -4.17 0.73 -9.36
CA PHE A 67 -4.03 -0.65 -9.79
C PHE A 67 -4.27 -1.62 -8.63
N THR A 68 -4.71 -2.83 -8.96
CA THR A 68 -4.72 -3.96 -8.04
C THR A 68 -3.89 -5.09 -8.65
N ILE A 69 -2.95 -5.62 -7.89
CA ILE A 69 -2.10 -6.74 -8.28
C ILE A 69 -2.43 -8.00 -7.48
N SER A 70 -2.10 -9.17 -8.02
CA SER A 70 -2.27 -10.48 -7.41
C SER A 70 -0.96 -11.25 -7.35
N LEU A 71 -0.76 -11.96 -6.24
CA LEU A 71 0.31 -12.91 -5.98
C LEU A 71 -0.27 -14.34 -5.90
N ALA A 72 -1.05 -14.73 -6.93
CA ALA A 72 -1.82 -15.98 -6.90
C ALA A 72 -0.96 -17.23 -6.63
N ASP A 73 0.27 -17.24 -7.13
CA ASP A 73 1.21 -18.35 -6.97
C ASP A 73 1.94 -18.33 -5.62
N GLU A 74 1.86 -17.23 -4.88
CA GLU A 74 2.51 -17.03 -3.57
C GLU A 74 1.57 -16.34 -2.56
N LEU A 75 0.51 -17.05 -2.18
CA LEU A 75 -0.59 -16.52 -1.38
C LEU A 75 -0.16 -15.82 -0.08
N CYS A 76 0.91 -16.29 0.56
CA CYS A 76 1.40 -15.74 1.83
C CYS A 76 2.42 -14.60 1.66
N LEU A 77 2.91 -14.34 0.43
CA LEU A 77 3.93 -13.33 0.19
C LEU A 77 3.41 -11.90 0.44
N ALA A 78 2.16 -11.61 0.07
CA ALA A 78 1.51 -10.34 0.38
C ALA A 78 1.38 -10.14 1.90
N ASP A 79 1.00 -11.19 2.62
CA ASP A 79 0.85 -11.16 4.07
C ASP A 79 2.21 -10.91 4.76
N LEU A 80 3.28 -11.57 4.29
CA LEU A 80 4.65 -11.38 4.80
C LEU A 80 5.17 -9.98 4.46
N PHE A 81 4.99 -9.52 3.22
CA PHE A 81 5.36 -8.17 2.82
C PHE A 81 4.65 -7.12 3.66
N TYR A 82 3.38 -7.30 3.98
CA TYR A 82 2.63 -6.29 4.70
C TYR A 82 2.81 -6.37 6.22
N ASN A 83 2.72 -7.58 6.80
CA ASN A 83 2.68 -7.81 8.25
C ASN A 83 4.01 -8.31 8.84
N GLY A 84 5.00 -8.70 8.03
CA GLY A 84 6.30 -9.17 8.52
C GLY A 84 7.05 -8.10 9.31
N ARG A 85 8.01 -8.53 10.14
CA ARG A 85 8.84 -7.62 10.95
C ARG A 85 9.68 -6.67 10.12
N ASP A 86 10.17 -7.15 8.98
CA ASP A 86 10.83 -6.33 7.96
C ASP A 86 9.89 -6.03 6.78
N GLY A 87 8.58 -6.27 6.94
CA GLY A 87 7.56 -5.90 5.96
C GLY A 87 7.25 -4.39 5.98
N LEU A 88 6.35 -3.94 5.12
CA LEU A 88 5.96 -2.54 4.96
C LEU A 88 5.52 -1.89 6.29
N ARG A 89 4.68 -2.57 7.08
CA ARG A 89 4.28 -2.08 8.40
C ARG A 89 5.46 -2.06 9.38
N GLY A 90 6.39 -3.01 9.27
CA GLY A 90 7.64 -3.04 10.03
C GLY A 90 8.55 -1.86 9.70
N ARG A 91 8.63 -1.48 8.42
CA ARG A 91 9.34 -0.28 7.93
C ARG A 91 8.73 1.00 8.52
N TYR A 92 7.40 1.15 8.48
CA TYR A 92 6.74 2.27 9.17
C TYR A 92 6.94 2.22 10.69
N TRP A 93 7.00 1.03 11.30
CA TRP A 93 7.33 0.92 12.72
C TRP A 93 8.73 1.48 13.03
N GLN A 94 9.71 1.33 12.14
CA GLN A 94 11.04 1.92 12.31
C GLN A 94 10.97 3.45 12.25
N SER A 95 10.42 4.02 11.17
CA SER A 95 10.14 5.45 11.04
C SER A 95 9.19 5.74 9.88
N GLU A 96 8.66 6.96 9.83
CA GLU A 96 7.88 7.46 8.68
C GLU A 96 8.71 7.42 7.38
N THR A 97 9.98 7.82 7.47
CA THR A 97 10.91 7.85 6.33
C THR A 97 11.16 6.46 5.78
N GLU A 98 11.40 5.47 6.63
CA GLU A 98 11.62 4.07 6.22
C GLU A 98 10.37 3.49 5.56
N GLY A 99 9.18 3.74 6.11
CA GLY A 99 7.93 3.30 5.51
C GLY A 99 7.63 3.93 4.15
N ASN A 100 7.91 5.23 4.00
CA ASN A 100 7.77 5.93 2.72
C ASN A 100 8.81 5.44 1.69
N ALA A 101 10.05 5.21 2.10
CA ALA A 101 11.10 4.67 1.23
C ALA A 101 10.75 3.24 0.74
N ALA A 102 10.26 2.39 1.65
CA ALA A 102 9.78 1.05 1.34
C ALA A 102 8.62 1.06 0.34
N THR A 103 7.67 1.98 0.52
CA THR A 103 6.57 2.21 -0.43
C THR A 103 7.08 2.62 -1.80
N ALA A 104 7.97 3.62 -1.86
CA ALA A 104 8.54 4.12 -3.11
C ALA A 104 9.32 3.02 -3.86
N LEU A 105 10.10 2.21 -3.14
CA LEU A 105 10.82 1.07 -3.71
C LEU A 105 9.86 0.05 -4.34
N MET A 106 8.81 -0.35 -3.62
CA MET A 106 7.82 -1.30 -4.15
C MET A 106 7.15 -0.77 -5.42
N ILE A 107 6.75 0.51 -5.44
CA ILE A 107 6.15 1.13 -6.64
C ILE A 107 7.16 1.20 -7.78
N ALA A 108 8.42 1.56 -7.50
CA ALA A 108 9.48 1.62 -8.50
C ALA A 108 9.73 0.25 -9.16
N LEU A 109 9.74 -0.83 -8.38
CA LEU A 109 9.91 -2.19 -8.89
C LEU A 109 8.73 -2.66 -9.74
N LEU A 110 7.51 -2.24 -9.42
CA LEU A 110 6.30 -2.58 -10.19
C LEU A 110 6.07 -1.69 -11.40
N ARG A 111 6.75 -0.54 -11.47
CA ARG A 111 6.47 0.55 -12.42
C ARG A 111 6.29 0.06 -13.85
N GLU A 112 7.24 -0.71 -14.37
CA GLU A 112 7.19 -1.19 -15.75
C GLU A 112 5.93 -2.00 -16.04
N LYS A 113 5.61 -2.97 -15.17
CA LYS A 113 4.40 -3.81 -15.30
C LYS A 113 3.11 -2.99 -15.23
N LEU A 114 3.04 -2.00 -14.32
CA LEU A 114 1.87 -1.14 -14.16
C LEU A 114 1.65 -0.25 -15.39
N LEU A 115 2.73 0.32 -15.93
CA LEU A 115 2.67 1.17 -17.13
C LEU A 115 2.34 0.35 -18.38
N GLN A 116 2.91 -0.85 -18.52
CA GLN A 116 2.55 -1.77 -19.60
C GLN A 116 1.06 -2.12 -19.53
N PHE A 117 0.55 -2.51 -18.36
CA PHE A 117 -0.87 -2.81 -18.19
C PHE A 117 -1.75 -1.61 -18.58
N ALA A 118 -1.40 -0.40 -18.15
CA ALA A 118 -2.16 0.80 -18.51
C ALA A 118 -2.14 1.08 -20.01
N ALA A 119 -1.01 0.87 -20.69
CA ALA A 119 -0.89 1.03 -22.14
C ALA A 119 -1.72 0.00 -22.93
N GLU A 120 -1.86 -1.23 -22.40
CA GLU A 120 -2.70 -2.28 -22.99
C GLU A 120 -4.20 -2.10 -22.68
N ASN A 121 -4.56 -1.28 -21.68
CA ASN A 121 -5.92 -1.12 -21.16
C ASN A 121 -6.41 0.33 -21.19
N ILE A 122 -6.13 1.07 -22.27
CA ILE A 122 -6.38 2.52 -22.38
C ILE A 122 -7.80 2.96 -22.00
N TYR A 123 -8.82 2.13 -22.28
CA TYR A 123 -10.22 2.47 -21.98
C TYR A 123 -10.52 2.56 -20.49
N SER A 124 -9.85 1.74 -19.66
CA SER A 124 -10.03 1.72 -18.21
C SER A 124 -9.47 2.97 -17.52
N PHE A 125 -8.61 3.70 -18.21
CA PHE A 125 -8.00 4.95 -17.75
C PHE A 125 -8.62 6.19 -18.40
N GLY A 126 -9.64 6.00 -19.24
CA GLY A 126 -10.51 7.05 -19.77
C GLY A 126 -9.85 8.04 -20.74
N SER A 127 -10.69 8.77 -21.47
CA SER A 127 -10.24 9.87 -22.34
C SER A 127 -9.78 11.09 -21.51
N ALA A 128 -10.34 11.40 -20.35
CA ALA A 128 -9.92 12.58 -19.60
C ALA A 128 -8.47 12.52 -19.06
N THR A 129 -7.85 11.33 -19.03
CA THR A 129 -6.51 11.11 -18.43
C THR A 129 -5.57 10.37 -19.38
N LEU A 130 -6.10 9.73 -20.43
CA LEU A 130 -5.36 9.13 -21.55
C LEU A 130 -5.95 9.46 -22.95
N ALA A 131 -6.84 10.46 -23.15
CA ALA A 131 -7.41 10.81 -24.48
C ALA A 131 -6.37 11.04 -25.56
N HIS A 132 -5.14 11.32 -25.17
CA HIS A 132 -4.03 11.58 -26.08
C HIS A 132 -2.84 10.65 -25.87
N GLY A 133 -3.00 9.56 -25.09
CA GLY A 133 -1.92 8.59 -24.84
C GLY A 133 -0.77 9.14 -23.98
N ASP A 134 -1.01 10.18 -23.17
CA ASP A 134 0.02 10.74 -22.29
C ASP A 134 0.24 9.87 -21.04
N MET A 135 1.01 8.81 -21.22
CA MET A 135 1.50 7.96 -20.12
C MET A 135 2.33 8.73 -19.08
N GLY A 136 2.81 9.93 -19.39
CA GLY A 136 3.52 10.81 -18.47
C GLY A 136 2.66 11.20 -17.26
N LEU A 137 1.34 11.26 -17.41
CA LEU A 137 0.43 11.49 -16.29
C LEU A 137 0.41 10.29 -15.34
N VAL A 138 0.22 9.07 -15.85
CA VAL A 138 0.23 7.84 -15.02
C VAL A 138 1.56 7.70 -14.29
N VAL A 139 2.67 7.94 -14.98
CA VAL A 139 4.02 7.99 -14.39
C VAL A 139 4.06 8.97 -13.22
N ARG A 140 3.63 10.22 -13.44
CA ARG A 140 3.65 11.26 -12.41
C ARG A 140 2.80 10.88 -11.20
N SER A 141 1.64 10.27 -11.41
CA SER A 141 0.79 9.79 -10.31
C SER A 141 1.50 8.71 -9.49
N LEU A 142 2.19 7.76 -10.13
CA LEU A 142 2.94 6.71 -9.44
C LEU A 142 4.19 7.23 -8.71
N GLU A 143 4.83 8.29 -9.21
CA GLU A 143 6.03 8.90 -8.62
C GLU A 143 5.71 9.97 -7.55
N GLY A 144 4.44 10.31 -7.34
CA GLY A 144 4.04 11.32 -6.36
C GLY A 144 4.31 10.92 -4.91
N THR A 145 4.50 11.92 -4.05
CA THR A 145 4.94 11.69 -2.65
C THR A 145 3.92 10.91 -1.82
N SER A 146 2.64 11.07 -2.15
CA SER A 146 1.51 10.39 -1.48
C SER A 146 1.10 9.07 -2.14
N ALA A 147 1.83 8.60 -3.15
CA ALA A 147 1.62 7.29 -3.74
C ALA A 147 1.86 6.20 -2.69
N LYS A 148 1.09 5.10 -2.77
CA LYS A 148 1.13 4.03 -1.79
C LYS A 148 0.93 2.64 -2.37
N SER A 149 1.64 1.69 -1.79
CA SER A 149 1.32 0.26 -1.84
C SER A 149 0.63 -0.11 -0.53
N TRP A 150 -0.52 -0.76 -0.60
CA TRP A 150 -1.28 -1.14 0.58
C TRP A 150 -1.97 -2.48 0.36
N ALA A 151 -2.39 -3.12 1.45
CA ALA A 151 -3.22 -4.29 1.31
C ALA A 151 -4.54 -3.97 0.60
N TYR A 152 -5.04 -4.93 -0.17
CA TYR A 152 -6.34 -4.80 -0.79
C TYR A 152 -7.43 -4.71 0.28
N GLU A 153 -8.11 -3.58 0.36
CA GLU A 153 -9.14 -3.31 1.38
C GLU A 153 -10.51 -3.89 1.00
N GLY A 154 -10.71 -4.30 -0.26
CA GLY A 154 -11.99 -4.81 -0.77
C GLY A 154 -13.20 -3.95 -0.36
N LYS A 155 -14.39 -4.58 -0.31
CA LYS A 155 -15.58 -4.01 0.33
C LYS A 155 -15.81 -4.56 1.73
N ASN A 156 -14.89 -5.36 2.30
CA ASN A 156 -15.14 -6.02 3.58
C ASN A 156 -14.81 -5.06 4.74
N PRO A 157 -15.81 -4.42 5.38
CA PRO A 157 -15.57 -3.38 6.38
C PRO A 157 -15.32 -3.98 7.77
N ASN A 158 -15.20 -5.31 7.89
CA ASN A 158 -15.04 -5.99 9.16
C ASN A 158 -13.58 -6.01 9.61
N TYR A 159 -13.06 -4.82 9.93
CA TYR A 159 -11.78 -4.63 10.61
C TYR A 159 -11.69 -5.26 12.03
N LYS A 160 -12.77 -5.92 12.47
CA LYS A 160 -12.84 -6.71 13.71
C LYS A 160 -12.48 -8.19 13.50
N GLU A 161 -12.33 -8.63 12.25
CA GLU A 161 -12.00 -10.01 11.93
C GLU A 161 -10.55 -10.34 12.29
N LYS A 162 -10.34 -11.57 12.77
CA LYS A 162 -9.02 -12.18 12.94
C LYS A 162 -8.49 -12.62 11.56
N PRO A 163 -7.17 -12.70 11.37
CA PRO A 163 -6.12 -12.54 12.37
C PRO A 163 -5.80 -11.08 12.69
N ARG A 164 -5.16 -10.86 13.84
CA ARG A 164 -4.68 -9.55 14.27
C ARG A 164 -3.18 -9.56 14.47
N LEU A 165 -2.51 -8.53 13.98
CA LEU A 165 -1.11 -8.30 14.27
C LEU A 165 -0.99 -7.60 15.63
N VAL A 166 -0.15 -8.15 16.51
CA VAL A 166 0.06 -7.63 17.85
C VAL A 166 1.43 -6.96 17.92
N VAL A 167 1.44 -5.62 18.02
CA VAL A 167 2.65 -4.81 18.16
C VAL A 167 2.57 -4.01 19.46
N LYS A 168 3.48 -4.28 20.41
CA LYS A 168 3.38 -3.74 21.78
C LYS A 168 3.37 -2.20 21.80
N ARG A 169 4.22 -1.54 21.02
CA ARG A 169 4.24 -0.06 20.98
C ARG A 169 2.92 0.51 20.48
N TRP A 170 2.33 -0.08 19.44
CA TRP A 170 1.04 0.38 18.90
C TRP A 170 -0.10 0.13 19.89
N MET A 171 -0.08 -1.00 20.60
CA MET A 171 -1.04 -1.28 21.68
C MET A 171 -1.04 -0.19 22.75
N ASN A 172 0.16 0.25 23.15
CA ASN A 172 0.32 1.24 24.20
C ASN A 172 -0.10 2.65 23.75
N ASN A 173 0.12 2.98 22.47
CA ASN A 173 -0.21 4.29 21.92
C ASN A 173 -1.68 4.46 21.53
N SER A 174 -2.37 3.37 21.18
CA SER A 174 -3.79 3.43 20.79
C SER A 174 -4.52 2.16 21.20
N PRO A 175 -5.09 2.09 22.42
CA PRO A 175 -5.73 0.87 22.92
C PRO A 175 -7.04 0.53 22.19
N GLY A 176 -7.57 1.41 21.33
CA GLY A 176 -8.77 1.20 20.52
C GLY A 176 -8.51 1.42 19.02
N GLY A 177 -9.25 0.70 18.15
CA GLY A 177 -9.23 0.91 16.70
C GLY A 177 -8.81 -0.29 15.86
N ASN A 178 -8.92 -0.11 14.55
CA ASN A 178 -8.72 -1.14 13.52
C ASN A 178 -7.25 -1.44 13.21
N TRP A 179 -6.31 -0.86 13.96
CA TRP A 179 -4.88 -0.99 13.69
C TRP A 179 -4.36 -2.41 13.87
N ARG A 180 -5.06 -3.23 14.65
CA ARG A 180 -4.73 -4.64 14.83
C ARG A 180 -5.05 -5.46 13.59
N TRP A 181 -5.93 -4.99 12.72
CA TRP A 181 -6.32 -5.74 11.54
C TRP A 181 -5.08 -6.07 10.72
N ALA A 182 -4.92 -7.37 10.46
CA ALA A 182 -3.91 -7.87 9.57
C ALA A 182 -4.61 -8.38 8.31
N PRO A 183 -4.47 -7.69 7.17
CA PRO A 183 -5.01 -8.17 5.91
C PRO A 183 -4.41 -9.53 5.60
N LYS A 184 -5.26 -10.40 5.05
CA LYS A 184 -4.90 -11.72 4.57
C LYS A 184 -5.27 -11.82 3.10
N GLY A 185 -4.36 -12.33 2.28
CA GLY A 185 -4.66 -12.74 0.92
C GLY A 185 -3.71 -12.14 -0.12
N PRO A 186 -3.84 -12.59 -1.37
CA PRO A 186 -2.81 -12.38 -2.38
C PRO A 186 -2.86 -11.00 -3.05
N LEU A 187 -3.73 -10.10 -2.61
CA LEU A 187 -4.03 -8.86 -3.33
C LEU A 187 -3.42 -7.64 -2.66
N LEU A 188 -2.81 -6.79 -3.48
CA LEU A 188 -2.28 -5.48 -3.07
C LEU A 188 -2.84 -4.39 -3.98
N ASP A 189 -3.16 -3.25 -3.38
CA ASP A 189 -3.52 -2.03 -4.09
C ASP A 189 -2.29 -1.13 -4.27
N ILE A 190 -2.06 -0.69 -5.50
CA ILE A 190 -1.08 0.36 -5.82
C ILE A 190 -1.86 1.61 -6.22
N LYS A 191 -1.84 2.63 -5.35
CA LYS A 191 -2.57 3.89 -5.53
C LYS A 191 -1.56 5.01 -5.72
N GLY A 192 -1.56 5.64 -6.88
CA GLY A 192 -0.77 6.84 -7.12
C GLY A 192 -1.24 8.03 -6.28
N ALA A 193 -0.46 9.10 -6.32
CA ALA A 193 -0.81 10.39 -5.77
C ALA A 193 -1.93 11.06 -6.58
N PHE A 194 -2.78 11.83 -5.89
CA PHE A 194 -3.79 12.64 -6.55
C PHE A 194 -3.16 13.89 -7.16
N PHE A 195 -3.57 14.23 -8.38
CA PHE A 195 -3.19 15.46 -9.06
C PHE A 195 -4.44 16.24 -9.45
N THR A 196 -4.42 17.54 -9.17
CA THR A 196 -5.43 18.50 -9.62
C THR A 196 -5.23 18.81 -11.11
N PRO A 197 -6.21 19.45 -11.79
CA PRO A 197 -6.11 19.81 -13.21
C PRO A 197 -4.90 20.69 -13.56
N ASN A 198 -4.42 21.50 -12.61
CA ASN A 198 -3.21 22.31 -12.77
C ASN A 198 -1.91 21.56 -12.43
N SER A 199 -1.93 20.21 -12.43
CA SER A 199 -0.76 19.36 -12.20
C SER A 199 -0.10 19.52 -10.82
N LYS A 200 -0.84 19.97 -9.81
CA LYS A 200 -0.36 20.03 -8.42
C LYS A 200 -0.74 18.75 -7.69
N GLU A 201 0.21 18.16 -6.96
CA GLU A 201 -0.10 17.05 -6.06
C GLU A 201 -1.05 17.53 -4.95
N TYR A 202 -2.13 16.79 -4.75
CA TYR A 202 -3.12 17.04 -3.71
C TYR A 202 -3.15 15.88 -2.71
N ILE A 203 -3.02 16.23 -1.44
CA ILE A 203 -3.11 15.27 -0.33
C ILE A 203 -4.28 15.71 0.55
N PRO A 204 -5.35 14.90 0.64
CA PRO A 204 -6.46 15.18 1.55
C PRO A 204 -5.96 15.44 2.97
N TRP A 205 -6.56 16.42 3.64
CA TRP A 205 -6.08 16.90 4.95
C TRP A 205 -5.95 15.76 5.98
N ASP A 206 -6.89 14.82 6.00
CA ASP A 206 -6.91 13.67 6.90
C ASP A 206 -5.82 12.63 6.58
N LYS A 207 -5.17 12.74 5.40
CA LYS A 207 -4.12 11.83 4.94
C LYS A 207 -2.72 12.43 5.00
N ARG A 208 -2.57 13.72 5.35
CA ARG A 208 -1.26 14.39 5.45
C ARG A 208 -0.37 13.80 6.53
N GLU A 209 -0.96 13.37 7.64
CA GLU A 209 -0.26 12.74 8.77
C GLU A 209 -0.27 11.22 8.70
N ARG A 210 -0.58 10.63 7.52
CA ARG A 210 -0.73 9.18 7.39
C ARG A 210 0.52 8.42 7.78
N ALA A 211 1.70 8.85 7.33
CA ALA A 211 2.95 8.18 7.67
C ALA A 211 3.19 8.19 9.19
N TYR A 212 3.02 9.37 9.82
CA TYR A 212 3.04 9.54 11.26
C TYR A 212 2.07 8.61 11.99
N ASN A 213 0.82 8.54 11.51
CA ASN A 213 -0.21 7.69 12.10
C ASN A 213 0.13 6.20 11.98
N ILE A 214 0.64 5.73 10.84
CA ILE A 214 1.06 4.33 10.70
C ILE A 214 2.28 4.05 11.58
N HIS A 215 3.24 4.96 11.66
CA HIS A 215 4.40 4.81 12.53
C HIS A 215 4.00 4.70 14.01
N ARG A 216 3.11 5.59 14.46
CA ARG A 216 2.70 5.69 15.88
C ARG A 216 1.68 4.65 16.29
N TYR A 217 0.75 4.30 15.40
CA TYR A 217 -0.44 3.52 15.74
C TYR A 217 -0.61 2.27 14.87
N GLY A 218 0.17 2.11 13.79
CA GLY A 218 0.13 0.95 12.91
C GLY A 218 -0.94 1.00 11.82
N PHE A 219 -1.69 2.10 11.71
CA PHE A 219 -2.79 2.25 10.74
C PHE A 219 -3.06 3.73 10.42
N SER A 220 -3.85 3.99 9.37
CA SER A 220 -4.17 5.33 8.83
C SER A 220 -5.62 5.55 8.45
#